data_AF-A0A7J2KYY9-F1
#
_entry.id   AF-A0A7J2KYY9-F1
#
_cell.length_a   1.000
_cell.length_b   1.000
_cell.length_c   1.000
_cell.angle_alpha   90.00
_cell.angle_beta   90.00
_cell.angle_gamma   90.00
#
_symmetry.space_group_name_H-M   'P 1'
#
loop_
_entity.id
_entity.type
_entity.pdbx_description
1 polymer ?
#
loop_
_entity_poly.entity_id
_entity_poly.type
_entity_poly.pdbx_seq_one_letter_code
_entity_poly.pdbx_strand_id
1 'polypeptide(L)'
;MAKVSPLEIYNCLPGINCKKCGVESCMAFASQLIERDKTYEDCEPLMKDEKFAEKRKKLIELITPPVKEIILGTGERACSIGGEEVMYRHELTFFNQSALFIDISDDIPFDEITEKMTRISNFKIERVGQELTLDGIVIRDKSGDPAKFGEAVVTVIENSDMPVMI
;
A
#
# COMPACT_ATOMS: atom_id res chain seq x y z
N MET A 1 15.94 -7.82 12.21
CA MET A 1 16.77 -6.69 11.73
C MET A 1 16.83 -5.66 12.84
N ALA A 2 17.93 -4.89 12.97
CA ALA A 2 18.06 -3.92 14.05
C ALA A 2 16.99 -2.84 13.87
N LYS A 3 16.13 -2.66 14.88
CA LYS A 3 15.11 -1.62 14.92
C LYS A 3 15.81 -0.26 14.77
N VAL A 4 15.46 0.49 13.71
CA VAL A 4 16.01 1.83 13.49
C VAL A 4 15.68 2.67 14.72
N SER A 5 16.71 3.22 15.34
CA SER A 5 16.54 4.01 16.55
C SER A 5 16.08 5.44 16.20
N PRO A 6 15.25 6.07 17.04
CA PRO A 6 14.89 7.48 16.86
C PRO A 6 16.10 8.40 16.74
N LEU A 7 17.23 8.03 17.37
CA LEU A 7 18.47 8.80 17.33
C LEU A 7 19.15 8.73 15.94
N GLU A 8 19.14 7.57 15.28
CA GLU A 8 19.70 7.42 13.93
C GLU A 8 18.92 8.25 12.91
N ILE A 9 17.59 8.25 13.01
CA ILE A 9 16.73 9.11 12.19
C ILE A 9 16.98 10.58 12.52
N TYR A 10 17.03 10.95 13.80
CA TYR A 10 17.30 12.33 14.23
C TYR A 10 18.62 12.87 13.67
N ASN A 11 19.68 12.05 13.62
CA ASN A 11 20.96 12.43 13.04
C ASN A 11 20.87 12.77 11.54
N CYS A 12 19.91 12.17 10.85
CA CYS A 12 19.59 12.45 9.45
C CYS A 12 18.59 13.59 9.27
N LEU A 13 18.08 14.20 10.35
CA LEU A 13 17.21 15.37 10.29
C LEU A 13 17.99 16.70 10.37
N PRO A 14 17.36 17.83 10.01
CA PRO A 14 18.00 19.15 10.12
C PRO A 14 18.31 19.57 11.57
N GLY A 15 17.56 19.08 12.55
CA GLY A 15 17.76 19.39 13.98
C GLY A 15 17.37 20.81 14.41
N ILE A 16 16.70 21.57 13.52
CA ILE A 16 16.35 22.99 13.76
C ILE A 16 15.10 23.21 14.62
N ASN A 17 14.31 22.16 14.90
CA ASN A 17 13.06 22.22 15.68
C ASN A 17 12.09 23.31 15.21
N CYS A 18 11.94 23.49 13.90
CA CYS A 18 11.16 24.60 13.31
C CYS A 18 9.63 24.45 13.41
N LYS A 19 9.12 23.29 13.83
CA LYS A 19 7.69 22.94 13.94
C LYS A 19 6.85 23.05 12.65
N LYS A 20 7.49 23.26 11.48
CA LYS A 20 6.79 23.35 10.18
C LYS A 20 6.13 22.04 9.75
N CYS A 21 6.68 20.91 10.19
CA CYS A 21 6.07 19.59 10.02
C CYS A 21 4.93 19.31 11.02
N GLY A 22 4.52 20.28 11.84
CA GLY A 22 3.41 20.13 12.79
C GLY A 22 3.73 19.30 14.04
N VAL A 23 5.01 19.10 14.38
CA VAL A 23 5.45 18.48 15.64
C VAL A 23 6.37 19.39 16.44
N GLU A 24 6.42 19.19 17.76
CA GLU A 24 7.12 20.07 18.69
C GLU A 24 8.65 20.07 18.54
N SER A 25 9.23 18.94 18.12
CA SER A 25 10.68 18.79 17.94
C SER A 25 11.02 17.85 16.79
N CYS A 26 12.25 17.95 16.26
CA CYS A 26 12.79 17.01 15.29
C CYS A 26 12.94 15.60 15.88
N MET A 27 13.13 15.46 17.19
CA MET A 27 13.14 14.15 17.85
C MET A 27 11.74 13.52 17.85
N ALA A 28 10.70 14.32 18.13
CA ALA A 28 9.32 13.86 18.01
C ALA A 28 8.96 13.47 16.56
N PHE A 29 9.45 14.24 15.58
CA PHE A 29 9.34 13.88 14.17
C PHE A 29 10.00 12.53 13.87
N ALA A 30 11.21 12.30 14.40
CA ALA A 30 11.93 11.03 14.21
C ALA A 30 11.14 9.82 14.73
N SER A 31 10.49 9.94 15.89
CA SER A 31 9.62 8.88 16.41
C SER A 31 8.40 8.65 15.52
N GLN A 32 7.72 9.71 15.06
CA GLN A 32 6.56 9.59 14.17
C GLN A 32 6.89 9.01 12.79
N LEU A 33 8.12 9.20 12.30
CA LEU A 33 8.60 8.55 11.09
C LEU A 33 8.74 7.03 11.27
N ILE A 34 9.17 6.55 12.45
CA ILE A 34 9.28 5.10 12.74
C ILE A 34 7.88 4.47 12.81
N GLU A 35 6.92 5.19 13.37
CA GLU A 35 5.54 4.73 13.52
C GLU A 35 4.73 4.84 12.21
N ARG A 36 5.31 5.42 11.15
CA ARG A 36 4.67 5.75 9.87
C ARG A 36 3.46 6.70 9.98
N ASP A 37 3.37 7.44 11.08
CA ASP A 37 2.38 8.51 11.25
C ASP A 37 2.67 9.71 10.34
N LYS A 38 3.94 9.87 9.93
CA LYS A 38 4.41 10.91 9.01
C LYS A 38 5.38 10.36 7.99
N THR A 39 5.51 11.11 6.90
CA THR A 39 6.48 10.85 5.84
C THR A 39 7.64 11.83 5.91
N TYR A 40 8.80 11.46 5.37
CA TYR A 40 9.97 12.36 5.34
C TYR A 40 9.70 13.65 4.53
N GLU A 41 8.73 13.60 3.61
CA GLU A 41 8.31 14.72 2.76
C GLU A 41 7.62 15.83 3.56
N ASP A 42 7.03 15.51 4.71
CA ASP A 42 6.39 16.48 5.62
C ASP A 42 7.39 17.48 6.24
N CYS A 43 8.70 17.19 6.15
CA CYS A 43 9.74 18.08 6.63
C CYS A 43 10.15 19.09 5.53
N GLU A 44 9.47 20.24 5.45
CA GLU A 44 9.80 21.27 4.45
C GLU A 44 11.30 21.65 4.37
N PRO A 45 12.02 21.86 5.50
CA PRO A 45 13.43 22.25 5.45
C PRO A 45 14.31 21.15 4.84
N LEU A 46 13.98 19.88 5.09
CA LEU A 46 14.70 18.73 4.54
C LEU A 46 14.51 18.61 3.02
N MET A 47 13.36 19.05 2.51
CA MET A 47 13.02 18.99 1.09
C MET A 47 13.55 20.20 0.29
N LYS A 48 13.50 21.41 0.87
CA LYS A 48 13.79 22.67 0.17
C LYS A 48 15.26 23.11 0.24
N ASP A 49 15.97 22.81 1.33
CA ASP A 49 17.34 23.31 1.54
C ASP A 49 18.36 22.28 1.05
N GLU A 50 19.10 22.63 -0.01
CA GLU A 50 20.12 21.76 -0.62
C GLU A 50 21.21 21.35 0.38
N LYS A 51 21.43 22.13 1.45
CA LYS A 51 22.37 21.80 2.53
C LYS A 51 22.04 20.47 3.22
N PHE A 52 20.78 20.04 3.17
CA PHE A 52 20.33 18.79 3.77
C PHE A 52 20.10 17.67 2.74
N ALA A 53 20.49 17.85 1.47
CA ALA A 53 20.31 16.83 0.43
C ALA A 53 20.99 15.50 0.78
N GLU A 54 22.23 15.54 1.31
CA GLU A 54 22.96 14.34 1.77
C GLU A 54 22.27 13.67 2.96
N LYS A 55 21.74 14.47 3.89
CA LYS A 55 20.98 13.97 5.04
C LYS A 55 19.66 13.32 4.60
N ARG A 56 18.96 13.93 3.65
CA ARG A 56 17.74 13.40 3.03
C ARG A 56 18.01 12.05 2.38
N LYS A 57 19.10 11.91 1.61
CA LYS A 57 19.45 10.64 0.97
C LYS A 57 19.68 9.53 1.99
N LYS A 58 20.47 9.79 3.03
CA LYS A 58 20.72 8.84 4.13
C LYS A 58 19.43 8.48 4.87
N LEU A 59 18.56 9.45 5.09
CA LEU A 59 17.26 9.21 5.73
C LEU A 59 16.43 8.24 4.89
N ILE A 60 16.31 8.49 3.58
CA ILE A 60 15.55 7.63 2.66
C ILE A 60 16.10 6.20 2.68
N GLU A 61 17.42 6.02 2.60
CA GLU A 61 18.06 4.70 2.69
C GLU A 61 17.76 3.99 4.02
N LEU A 62 17.71 4.74 5.13
CA LEU A 62 17.48 4.20 6.46
C LEU A 62 16.02 3.79 6.71
N ILE A 63 15.07 4.57 6.20
CA ILE A 63 13.63 4.32 6.40
C ILE A 63 13.02 3.41 5.33
N THR A 64 13.75 3.12 4.25
CA THR A 64 13.24 2.25 3.20
C THR A 64 13.06 0.83 3.76
N PRO A 65 11.83 0.27 3.74
CA PRO A 65 11.60 -1.06 4.27
C PRO A 65 12.34 -2.13 3.47
N PRO A 66 12.71 -3.27 4.10
CA PRO A 66 13.40 -4.35 3.41
C PRO A 66 12.53 -4.99 2.33
N VAL A 67 11.21 -5.01 2.53
CA VAL A 67 10.23 -5.42 1.53
C VAL A 67 9.70 -4.17 0.85
N LYS A 68 9.90 -4.05 -0.46
CA LYS A 68 9.36 -2.95 -1.25
C LYS A 68 7.83 -2.95 -1.21
N GLU A 69 7.23 -1.79 -0.96
CA GLU A 69 5.79 -1.59 -1.08
C GLU A 69 5.37 -1.46 -2.54
N ILE A 70 4.25 -2.08 -2.90
CA ILE A 70 3.68 -2.07 -4.23
C ILE A 70 2.19 -1.73 -4.10
N ILE A 71 1.74 -0.75 -4.88
CA ILE A 71 0.34 -0.36 -4.97
C ILE A 71 -0.27 -1.09 -6.16
N LEU A 72 -1.35 -1.84 -5.92
CA LEU A 72 -2.13 -2.54 -6.94
C LEU A 72 -3.39 -1.72 -7.26
N GLY A 73 -3.58 -1.40 -8.55
CA GLY A 73 -4.71 -0.60 -9.03
C GLY A 73 -4.49 0.91 -8.86
N THR A 74 -5.58 1.66 -9.04
CA THR A 74 -5.59 3.14 -9.02
C THR A 74 -6.85 3.66 -8.35
N GLY A 75 -6.80 4.87 -7.80
CA GLY A 75 -7.97 5.53 -7.19
C GLY A 75 -8.28 5.01 -5.78
N GLU A 76 -9.55 5.13 -5.37
CA GLU A 76 -9.99 4.83 -4.00
C GLU A 76 -9.92 3.34 -3.64
N ARG A 77 -9.91 2.46 -4.65
CA ARG A 77 -9.86 1.00 -4.49
C ARG A 77 -8.45 0.43 -4.61
N ALA A 78 -7.42 1.27 -4.72
CA ALA A 78 -6.05 0.79 -4.77
C ALA A 78 -5.67 0.13 -3.43
N CYS A 79 -4.97 -1.01 -3.49
CA CYS A 79 -4.49 -1.70 -2.31
C CYS A 79 -2.96 -1.76 -2.30
N SER A 80 -2.37 -1.46 -1.14
CA SER A 80 -0.92 -1.56 -0.94
C SER A 80 -0.56 -2.93 -0.38
N ILE A 81 0.46 -3.56 -0.95
CA ILE A 81 1.04 -4.81 -0.46
C ILE A 81 2.55 -4.66 -0.24
N GLY A 82 3.11 -5.49 0.63
CA GLY A 82 4.53 -5.38 1.01
C GLY A 82 4.76 -4.19 1.93
N GLY A 83 5.96 -3.61 1.90
CA GLY A 83 6.31 -2.52 2.82
C GLY A 83 6.50 -2.97 4.26
N GLU A 84 6.64 -4.27 4.52
CA GLU A 84 6.77 -4.81 5.88
C GLU A 84 8.24 -4.81 6.36
N GLU A 85 8.42 -4.59 7.66
CA GLU A 85 9.76 -4.43 8.28
C GLU A 85 10.09 -5.53 9.30
N VAL A 86 9.07 -6.21 9.83
CA VAL A 86 9.22 -7.18 10.91
C VAL A 86 8.65 -8.54 10.54
N MET A 87 9.21 -9.59 11.15
CA MET A 87 8.69 -10.95 11.00
C MET A 87 7.54 -11.21 11.98
N TYR A 88 7.55 -10.56 13.14
CA TYR A 88 6.60 -10.80 14.22
C TYR A 88 5.87 -9.52 14.62
N ARG A 89 4.53 -9.60 14.66
CA ARG A 89 3.63 -8.48 14.96
C ARG A 89 3.77 -7.82 16.35
N HIS A 90 4.53 -8.42 17.26
CA HIS A 90 4.77 -7.87 18.60
C HIS A 90 6.01 -6.96 18.65
N GLU A 91 6.85 -7.01 17.62
CA GLU A 91 8.01 -6.12 17.47
C GLU A 91 7.58 -4.76 16.90
N LEU A 92 6.71 -4.81 15.88
CA LEU A 92 6.06 -3.68 15.23
C LEU A 92 4.75 -4.17 14.59
N THR A 93 3.79 -3.26 14.42
CA THR A 93 2.53 -3.54 13.72
C THR A 93 2.78 -3.81 12.23
N PHE A 94 2.04 -4.74 11.64
CA PHE A 94 1.99 -4.88 10.18
C PHE A 94 1.15 -3.74 9.60
N PHE A 95 1.70 -3.05 8.62
CA PHE A 95 1.09 -1.82 8.11
C PHE A 95 0.07 -2.11 7.01
N ASN A 96 0.38 -3.06 6.13
CA ASN A 96 -0.44 -3.35 4.97
C ASN A 96 -1.22 -4.66 5.18
N GLN A 97 -2.55 -4.57 5.20
CA GLN A 97 -3.42 -5.74 5.29
C GLN A 97 -3.25 -6.62 4.04
N SER A 98 -3.30 -7.94 4.23
CA SER A 98 -3.26 -8.89 3.11
C SER A 98 -4.42 -8.65 2.14
N ALA A 99 -4.09 -8.31 0.90
CA ALA A 99 -5.08 -8.10 -0.14
C ALA A 99 -5.69 -9.43 -0.61
N LEU A 100 -7.02 -9.51 -0.63
CA LEU A 100 -7.79 -10.68 -1.02
C LEU A 100 -8.34 -10.51 -2.44
N PHE A 101 -7.85 -11.35 -3.34
CA PHE A 101 -8.28 -11.39 -4.73
C PHE A 101 -9.08 -12.67 -5.01
N ILE A 102 -10.18 -12.54 -5.76
CA ILE A 102 -11.00 -13.68 -6.19
C ILE A 102 -10.70 -14.04 -7.63
N ASP A 103 -10.47 -15.32 -7.90
CA ASP A 103 -10.20 -15.83 -9.23
C ASP A 103 -11.48 -16.08 -10.05
N ILE A 104 -11.42 -15.68 -11.32
CA ILE A 104 -12.45 -15.89 -12.31
C ILE A 104 -11.77 -16.50 -13.55
N SER A 105 -12.27 -17.66 -13.98
CA SER A 105 -11.79 -18.30 -15.21
C SER A 105 -12.48 -17.66 -16.42
N ASP A 106 -11.80 -17.62 -17.55
CA ASP A 106 -12.36 -17.26 -18.87
C ASP A 106 -13.17 -18.40 -19.54
N ASP A 107 -13.08 -19.62 -19.00
CA ASP A 107 -13.76 -20.83 -19.52
C ASP A 107 -15.26 -20.91 -19.12
N ILE A 108 -15.74 -19.98 -18.29
CA ILE A 108 -17.16 -19.91 -17.89
C ILE A 108 -17.94 -18.95 -18.81
N PRO A 109 -19.26 -19.16 -18.98
CA PRO A 109 -20.11 -18.25 -19.75
C PRO A 109 -20.07 -16.82 -19.20
N PHE A 110 -20.16 -15.83 -20.10
CA PHE A 110 -20.11 -14.40 -19.74
C PHE A 110 -21.24 -13.96 -18.79
N ASP A 111 -22.41 -14.58 -18.88
CA ASP A 111 -23.52 -14.32 -17.96
C ASP A 111 -23.14 -14.69 -16.52
N GLU A 112 -22.46 -15.84 -16.34
CA GLU A 112 -21.98 -16.27 -15.02
C GLU A 112 -20.84 -15.38 -14.48
N ILE A 113 -20.00 -14.85 -15.38
CA ILE A 113 -18.97 -13.86 -14.99
C ILE A 113 -19.65 -12.63 -14.39
N THR A 114 -20.68 -12.12 -15.04
CA THR A 114 -21.42 -10.92 -14.59
C THR A 114 -22.12 -11.14 -13.26
N GLU A 115 -22.74 -12.31 -13.06
CA GLU A 115 -23.32 -12.69 -11.77
C GLU A 115 -22.28 -12.77 -10.66
N LYS A 116 -21.12 -13.39 -10.94
CA LYS A 116 -20.00 -13.45 -9.99
C LYS A 116 -19.46 -12.07 -9.65
N MET A 117 -19.33 -11.17 -10.64
CA MET A 117 -18.92 -9.78 -10.39
C MET A 117 -19.88 -9.06 -9.46
N THR A 118 -21.18 -9.19 -9.73
CA THR A 118 -22.21 -8.58 -8.89
C THR A 118 -22.12 -9.10 -7.45
N ARG A 119 -21.84 -10.39 -7.27
CA ARG A 119 -21.63 -10.99 -5.95
C ARG A 119 -20.35 -10.52 -5.26
N ILE A 120 -19.25 -10.36 -6.00
CA ILE A 120 -17.96 -9.90 -5.50
C ILE A 120 -18.03 -8.41 -5.10
N SER A 121 -18.63 -7.56 -5.94
CA SER A 121 -18.80 -6.13 -5.67
C SER A 121 -19.70 -5.86 -4.46
N ASN A 122 -20.72 -6.69 -4.24
CA ASN A 122 -21.63 -6.56 -3.09
C ASN A 122 -21.16 -7.32 -1.85
N PHE A 123 -20.03 -8.04 -1.91
CA PHE A 123 -19.54 -8.80 -0.77
C PHE A 123 -19.07 -7.86 0.33
N LYS A 124 -19.81 -7.84 1.44
CA LYS A 124 -19.49 -7.09 2.64
C LYS A 124 -19.79 -7.93 3.87
N ILE A 125 -18.85 -7.97 4.81
CA ILE A 125 -19.04 -8.58 6.13
C ILE A 125 -18.77 -7.52 7.19
N GLU A 126 -19.74 -7.25 8.06
CA GLU A 126 -19.51 -6.40 9.22
C GLU A 126 -18.95 -7.24 10.38
N ARG A 127 -17.82 -6.81 10.93
CA ARG A 127 -17.21 -7.44 12.10
C ARG A 127 -16.74 -6.36 13.07
N VAL A 128 -17.40 -6.29 14.23
CA VAL A 128 -17.03 -5.34 15.31
C VAL A 128 -17.00 -3.89 14.80
N GLY A 129 -18.02 -3.50 14.01
CA GLY A 129 -18.14 -2.14 13.45
C GLY A 129 -17.19 -1.82 12.28
N GLN A 130 -16.44 -2.81 11.77
CA GLN A 130 -15.64 -2.67 10.55
C GLN A 130 -16.31 -3.39 9.38
N GLU A 131 -16.37 -2.74 8.21
CA GLU A 131 -16.78 -3.37 6.95
C GLU A 131 -15.58 -4.05 6.29
N LEU A 132 -15.64 -5.38 6.17
CA LEU A 132 -14.67 -6.18 5.44
C LEU A 132 -15.17 -6.41 4.01
N THR A 133 -14.34 -6.07 3.03
CA THR A 133 -14.64 -6.18 1.59
C THR A 133 -13.54 -6.94 0.86
N LEU A 134 -13.73 -7.22 -0.43
CA LEU A 134 -12.70 -7.82 -1.29
C LEU A 134 -11.88 -6.72 -1.98
N ASP A 135 -10.58 -6.99 -2.14
CA ASP A 135 -9.62 -6.01 -2.63
C ASP A 135 -9.44 -6.06 -4.14
N GLY A 136 -9.68 -7.21 -4.78
CA GLY A 136 -9.46 -7.32 -6.22
C GLY A 136 -9.96 -8.59 -6.87
N ILE A 137 -9.74 -8.66 -8.19
CA ILE A 137 -10.16 -9.76 -9.04
C ILE A 137 -8.97 -10.29 -9.83
N VAL A 138 -8.87 -11.60 -9.98
CA VAL A 138 -7.91 -12.26 -10.87
C VAL A 138 -8.65 -12.89 -12.03
N ILE A 139 -8.15 -12.68 -13.25
CA ILE A 139 -8.66 -13.36 -14.43
C ILE A 139 -7.65 -14.44 -14.79
N ARG A 140 -8.09 -15.70 -14.82
CA ARG A 140 -7.26 -16.84 -15.16
C ARG A 140 -7.54 -17.27 -16.59
N ASP A 141 -6.51 -17.21 -17.43
CA ASP A 141 -6.51 -17.83 -18.76
C ASP A 141 -6.46 -19.36 -18.62
N LYS A 142 -7.62 -19.99 -18.77
CA LYS A 142 -7.79 -21.44 -18.83
C LYS A 142 -8.18 -21.88 -20.24
N SER A 143 -8.86 -21.03 -21.01
CA SER A 143 -9.29 -21.36 -22.37
C SER A 143 -8.12 -21.45 -23.35
N GLY A 144 -7.03 -20.72 -23.10
CA GLY A 144 -5.88 -20.60 -24.00
C GLY A 144 -6.20 -19.83 -25.29
N ASP A 145 -7.36 -19.17 -25.36
CA ASP A 145 -7.81 -18.39 -26.51
C ASP A 145 -7.66 -16.88 -26.20
N PRO A 146 -6.73 -16.17 -26.89
CA PRO A 146 -6.51 -14.74 -26.66
C PRO A 146 -7.74 -13.87 -26.84
N ALA A 147 -8.67 -14.25 -27.73
CA ALA A 147 -9.87 -13.47 -27.99
C ALA A 147 -10.84 -13.55 -26.80
N LYS A 148 -11.08 -14.75 -26.27
CA LYS A 148 -11.94 -14.98 -25.11
C LYS A 148 -11.39 -14.34 -23.85
N PHE A 149 -10.08 -14.46 -23.63
CA PHE A 149 -9.44 -13.82 -22.49
C PHE A 149 -9.59 -12.29 -22.55
N GLY A 150 -9.37 -11.70 -23.74
CA GLY A 150 -9.58 -10.26 -23.95
C GLY A 150 -11.01 -9.80 -23.66
N GLU A 151 -12.01 -10.54 -24.15
CA GLU A 151 -13.43 -10.25 -23.89
C GLU A 151 -13.78 -10.38 -22.41
N ALA A 152 -13.23 -11.40 -21.72
CA ALA A 152 -13.43 -11.56 -20.29
C ALA A 152 -12.85 -10.38 -19.51
N VAL A 153 -11.63 -9.94 -19.83
CA VAL A 153 -10.98 -8.77 -19.21
C VAL A 153 -11.79 -7.50 -19.40
N VAL A 154 -12.26 -7.23 -20.62
CA VAL A 154 -13.10 -6.05 -20.90
C VAL A 154 -14.38 -6.10 -20.06
N THR A 155 -15.05 -7.26 -20.02
CA THR A 155 -16.26 -7.45 -19.23
C THR A 155 -16.02 -7.18 -17.74
N VAL A 156 -14.89 -7.63 -17.19
CA VAL A 156 -14.52 -7.39 -15.79
C VAL A 156 -14.32 -5.91 -15.50
N ILE A 157 -13.57 -5.21 -16.36
CA ILE A 157 -13.23 -3.80 -16.19
C ILE A 157 -14.47 -2.91 -16.30
N GLU A 158 -15.40 -3.23 -17.20
CA GLU A 158 -16.65 -2.46 -17.37
C GLU A 158 -17.61 -2.61 -16.19
N ASN A 159 -17.51 -3.70 -15.41
CA ASN A 159 -18.41 -4.01 -14.31
C ASN A 159 -17.80 -3.82 -12.92
N SER A 160 -16.54 -3.39 -12.81
CA SER A 160 -15.85 -3.25 -11.51
C SER A 160 -14.76 -2.20 -11.51
N ASP A 161 -14.75 -1.38 -10.45
CA ASP A 161 -13.66 -0.42 -10.14
C ASP A 161 -12.52 -1.06 -9.33
N MET A 162 -12.55 -2.38 -9.11
CA MET A 162 -11.53 -3.09 -8.34
C MET A 162 -10.21 -3.22 -9.13
N PRO A 163 -9.06 -3.26 -8.45
CA PRO A 163 -7.81 -3.78 -9.01
C PRO A 163 -8.02 -5.15 -9.69
N VAL A 164 -7.56 -5.25 -10.93
CA VAL A 164 -7.61 -6.48 -11.73
C VAL A 164 -6.20 -7.01 -11.96
N MET A 165 -6.01 -8.30 -11.70
CA MET A 165 -4.81 -9.05 -12.06
C MET A 165 -5.12 -9.94 -13.25
N ILE A 166 -4.28 -9.85 -14.29
CA ILE A 166 -4.36 -10.62 -15.54
C ILE A 166 -3.19 -11.57 -15.68
#